data_AF-A0ABD4ZDI1-F1
#
_entry.id   AF-A0ABD4ZDI1-F1
#
_cell.length_a   1.000
_cell.length_b   1.000
_cell.length_c   1.000
_cell.angle_alpha   90.00
_cell.angle_beta   90.00
_cell.angle_gamma   90.00
#
_symmetry.space_group_name_H-M   'P 1'
#
loop_
_entity.id
_entity.type
_entity.pdbx_description
1 polymer ?
#
loop_
_entity_poly.entity_id
_entity_poly.type
_entity_poly.pdbx_seq_one_letter_code
_entity_poly.pdbx_strand_id
1 'polypeptide(L)' 'MYIILPVASLTIAYVAGIARIMRGSMIEVLHSNFIRTAKAKGLSTSRIILKHALRPALLPVITYLGPAFVG' A
#
# COMPACT_ATOMS: atom_id res chain seq x y z
N MET A 1 -19.45 2.95 25.22
CA MET A 1 -18.56 1.90 24.67
C MET A 1 -19.28 0.99 23.64
N TYR A 2 -20.28 1.52 22.91
CA TYR A 2 -21.06 0.77 21.90
C TYR A 2 -20.71 1.11 20.45
N ILE A 3 -19.86 2.12 20.23
CA ILE A 3 -19.44 2.58 18.90
C ILE A 3 -18.21 1.82 18.38
N ILE A 4 -17.40 1.22 19.27
CA ILE A 4 -16.13 0.59 18.90
C ILE A 4 -16.33 -0.66 18.03
N LEU A 5 -17.34 -1.48 18.32
CA LEU A 5 -17.65 -2.70 17.56
C LEU A 5 -18.10 -2.42 16.11
N PRO A 6 -19.10 -1.56 15.85
CA PRO A 6 -19.52 -1.25 14.49
C PRO A 6 -18.45 -0.47 13.71
N VAL A 7 -17.73 0.45 14.35
CA VAL A 7 -16.63 1.18 13.71
C VAL A 7 -15.51 0.22 13.33
N ALA A 8 -15.07 -0.67 14.22
CA ALA A 8 -14.06 -1.67 13.89
C ALA A 8 -14.50 -2.57 12.73
N SER A 9 -15.75 -3.04 12.73
CA SER A 9 -16.29 -3.89 11.67
C SER A 9 -16.31 -3.20 10.30
N LEU A 10 -16.75 -1.94 10.24
CA LEU A 10 -16.74 -1.12 9.01
C LEU A 10 -15.30 -0.84 8.55
N THR A 11 -14.41 -0.50 9.48
CA THR A 11 -13.02 -0.13 9.16
C THR A 11 -12.24 -1.34 8.64
N ILE A 12 -12.44 -2.54 9.21
CA ILE A 12 -11.78 -3.78 8.76
C ILE A 12 -12.15 -4.11 7.31
N ALA A 13 -13.43 -3.95 6.94
CA ALA A 13 -13.89 -4.22 5.57
C ALA A 13 -13.24 -3.26 4.56
N TYR A 14 -13.17 -1.96 4.89
CA TYR A 14 -12.49 -0.96 4.08
C TYR A 14 -10.98 -1.22 3.96
N VAL A 15 -10.32 -1.51 5.08
CA VAL A 15 -8.89 -1.81 5.13
C VAL A 15 -8.57 -3.08 4.35
N ALA A 16 -9.43 -4.10 4.36
CA ALA A 16 -9.23 -5.32 3.58
C ALA A 16 -9.22 -5.05 2.06
N GLY A 17 -10.10 -4.16 1.58
CA GLY A 17 -10.11 -3.72 0.17
C GLY A 17 -8.84 -2.97 -0.20
N ILE A 18 -8.46 -1.99 0.63
CA ILE A 18 -7.24 -1.18 0.43
C ILE A 18 -5.99 -2.05 0.49
N ALA A 19 -5.91 -2.99 1.44
CA ALA A 19 -4.77 -3.90 1.59
C ALA A 19 -4.61 -4.82 0.38
N ARG A 20 -5.70 -5.26 -0.24
CA ARG A 20 -5.67 -6.05 -1.48
C ARG A 20 -5.09 -5.25 -2.64
N ILE A 21 -5.52 -4.00 -2.80
CA ILE A 21 -5.01 -3.08 -3.83
C ILE A 21 -3.53 -2.79 -3.59
N MET A 22 -3.19 -2.41 -2.36
CA MET A 22 -1.81 -2.13 -1.94
C MET A 22 -0.90 -3.32 -2.20
N ARG A 23 -1.34 -4.55 -1.91
CA ARG A 23 -0.57 -5.77 -2.18
C ARG A 23 -0.33 -5.97 -3.67
N GLY A 24 -1.33 -5.73 -4.53
CA GLY A 24 -1.17 -5.79 -5.99
C GLY A 24 -0.13 -4.81 -6.49
N SER A 25 -0.24 -3.55 -6.07
CA SER A 25 0.69 -2.50 -6.47
C SER A 25 2.10 -2.69 -5.91
N MET A 26 2.23 -3.28 -4.71
CA MET A 26 3.53 -3.66 -4.15
C MET A 26 4.25 -4.68 -5.03
N ILE A 27 3.52 -5.68 -5.56
CA ILE A 27 4.08 -6.72 -6.43
C ILE A 27 4.57 -6.11 -7.74
N GLU A 28 3.76 -5.24 -8.35
CA GLU A 28 4.11 -4.55 -9.60
C GLU A 28 5.33 -3.65 -9.43
N VAL A 29 5.36 -2.88 -8.34
CA VAL A 29 6.49 -2.04 -7.97
C VAL A 29 7.75 -2.86 -7.72
N LEU A 30 7.67 -3.98 -7.00
CA LEU A 30 8.82 -4.85 -6.72
C LEU A 30 9.38 -5.53 -7.99
N HIS A 31 8.55 -5.77 -9.00
CA HIS A 31 8.97 -6.27 -10.31
C HIS A 31 9.49 -5.19 -11.25
N SER A 32 9.36 -3.91 -10.89
CA SER A 32 9.86 -2.82 -11.72
C SER A 32 11.39 -2.81 -11.84
N ASN A 33 11.87 -2.26 -12.95
CA ASN A 33 13.30 -2.15 -13.23
C ASN A 33 14.05 -1.28 -12.21
N PHE A 34 13.41 -0.28 -11.59
CA PHE A 34 14.09 0.58 -10.61
C PHE A 34 14.40 -0.16 -9.30
N ILE A 35 13.56 -1.10 -8.88
CA ILE A 35 13.84 -1.97 -7.72
C ILE A 35 14.97 -2.93 -8.04
N ARG A 36 15.02 -3.48 -9.27
CA ARG A 36 16.13 -4.33 -9.73
C ARG A 36 17.45 -3.54 -9.75
N THR A 37 17.45 -2.30 -10.22
CA THR A 37 18.62 -1.41 -10.17
C THR A 37 19.01 -1.07 -8.74
N ALA A 38 18.06 -0.84 -7.84
CA ALA A 38 18.33 -0.61 -6.42
C ALA A 38 18.97 -1.83 -5.75
N LYS A 39 18.51 -3.05 -6.06
CA LYS A 39 19.16 -4.30 -5.62
C LYS A 39 20.57 -4.43 -6.20
N ALA A 40 20.77 -4.13 -7.47
CA ALA A 40 22.09 -4.19 -8.12
C ALA A 40 23.09 -3.19 -7.51
N LYS A 41 22.61 -2.06 -6.97
CA LYS A 41 23.42 -1.10 -6.21
C LYS A 41 23.79 -1.56 -4.79
N GLY A 42 23.37 -2.75 -4.36
CA GLY A 42 23.69 -3.29 -3.03
C GLY A 42 22.87 -2.69 -1.88
N LEU A 43 21.76 -2.00 -2.17
CA LEU A 43 20.88 -1.45 -1.12
C LEU A 43 20.20 -2.58 -0.33
N SER A 44 20.08 -2.41 0.99
CA SER A 44 19.41 -3.39 1.84
C SER A 44 17.93 -3.52 1.47
N THR A 45 17.43 -4.76 1.47
CA THR A 45 16.03 -5.09 1.12
C THR A 45 15.02 -4.27 1.92
N SER A 46 15.27 -4.02 3.21
CA SER A 46 14.41 -3.20 4.06
C SER A 46 14.34 -1.73 3.60
N ARG A 47 15.46 -1.15 3.16
CA ARG A 47 15.49 0.22 2.62
C ARG A 47 14.77 0.30 1.28
N ILE A 48 14.93 -0.73 0.43
CA ILE A 48 14.22 -0.84 -0.84
C ILE A 48 12.71 -0.91 -0.58
N ILE A 49 12.25 -1.74 0.34
CA ILE A 49 10.82 -1.87 0.66
C ILE A 49 10.27 -0.56 1.23
N LEU A 50 10.86 -0.03 2.30
CA LEU A 50 10.32 1.14 3.02
C LEU A 50 10.42 2.45 2.23
N LYS A 51 11.50 2.66 1.46
CA LYS A 51 11.77 3.95 0.82
C LYS A 51 11.51 3.95 -0.68
N HIS A 52 11.64 2.80 -1.35
CA HIS A 52 11.52 2.71 -2.81
C HIS A 52 10.29 1.96 -3.29
N ALA A 53 9.82 0.93 -2.58
CA ALA A 53 8.64 0.18 -2.98
C ALA A 53 7.35 0.77 -2.38
N LEU A 54 7.39 1.13 -1.09
CA LEU A 54 6.22 1.58 -0.34
C LEU A 54 5.65 2.90 -0.86
N ARG A 55 6.51 3.88 -1.17
CA ARG A 55 6.08 5.20 -1.71
C ARG A 55 5.27 5.07 -3.01
N PRO A 56 5.77 4.40 -4.06
CA PRO A 56 5.00 4.22 -5.28
C PRO A 56 3.84 3.24 -5.13
N ALA A 57 3.92 2.25 -4.23
CA ALA A 57 2.79 1.36 -3.96
C ALA A 57 1.62 2.06 -3.21
N LEU A 58 1.86 3.23 -2.60
CA LEU A 58 0.82 4.04 -1.95
C LEU A 58 0.04 4.95 -2.90
N LEU A 59 0.56 5.24 -4.11
CA LEU A 59 -0.16 6.00 -5.15
C LEU A 59 -1.59 5.45 -5.38
N PRO A 60 -1.78 4.15 -5.67
CA PRO A 60 -3.10 3.58 -5.91
C PRO A 60 -3.99 3.56 -4.66
N VAL A 61 -3.40 3.50 -3.45
CA VAL A 61 -4.15 3.64 -2.20
C VAL A 61 -4.73 5.05 -2.07
N ILE A 62 -3.94 6.09 -2.36
CA ILE A 62 -4.37 7.49 -2.32
C ILE A 62 -5.43 7.75 -3.40
N THR A 63 -5.26 7.21 -4.61
CA THR A 63 -6.24 7.32 -5.69
C THR A 63 -7.57 6.65 -5.34
N TYR A 64 -7.56 5.54 -4.58
CA TYR A 64 -8.78 4.87 -4.15
C TYR A 64 -9.45 5.56 -2.94
N LEU A 65 -8.65 6.16 -2.06
CA LEU A 65 -9.15 6.95 -0.93
C LEU A 65 -9.82 8.25 -1.41
N GLY A 66 -9.33 8.89 -2.47
CA GLY A 66 -9.92 10.14 -3.00
C GLY A 66 -11.44 10.06 -3.25
N PRO A 67 -11.94 9.11 -4.06
CA PRO A 67 -13.37 8.89 -4.25
C PRO A 67 -14.09 8.43 -2.98
N ALA A 68 -13.43 7.67 -2.11
CA ALA A 68 -14.02 7.19 -0.85
C ALA A 68 -14.23 8.28 0.21
N PHE A 69 -13.55 9.44 0.08
CA PHE A 69 -13.79 10.62 0.92
C PHE A 69 -14.81 11.60 0.31
N VAL A 70 -15.04 11.53 -1.00
CA VAL A 70 -16.00 12.39 -1.72
C VAL A 70 -17.41 11.81 -1.72
N GLY A 71 -17.56 10.49 -1.52
CA GLY A 71 -18.84 9.79 -1.38
C GLY A 71 -19.34 9.67 0.05
#